data_AF-A0A1L9BC35-F1
#
_entry.id   AF-A0A1L9BC35-F1
#
_cell.length_a   1.000
_cell.length_b   1.000
_cell.length_c   1.000
_cell.angle_alpha   90.00
_cell.angle_beta   90.00
_cell.angle_gamma   90.00
#
_symmetry.space_group_name_H-M   'P 1'
#
loop_
_entity.id
_entity.type
_entity.pdbx_description
1 polymer ?
#
loop_
_entity_poly.entity_id
_entity_poly.type
_entity_poly.pdbx_seq_one_letter_code
_entity_poly.pdbx_strand_id
1 'polypeptide(L)'
;MFAGVEETPIGSEVVANVFRVLAPNEVQLFPVSIEGESERYFVVNATKVVDCIDEARCLEVQHYPEGSFTEYAGEYRWIYGLRIDPAKTEGAHVFRLKKFKTAFIVSEDIKNALERGGNLGVSFERVTGPHEPR
;
A
#
# COMPACT_ATOMS: atom_id res chain seq x y z
N MET A 1 19.34 5.76 -3.11
CA MET A 1 18.96 4.50 -2.44
C MET A 1 17.58 4.73 -1.85
N PHE A 2 16.56 4.00 -2.31
CA PHE A 2 15.24 4.09 -1.71
C PHE A 2 15.19 3.14 -0.50
N ALA A 3 15.43 3.65 0.70
CA ALA A 3 15.26 2.86 1.91
C ALA A 3 13.76 2.68 2.20
N GLY A 4 13.32 1.46 2.52
CA GLY A 4 11.92 1.16 2.86
C GLY A 4 10.98 0.88 1.69
N VAL A 5 11.50 0.60 0.49
CA VAL A 5 10.73 0.16 -0.68
C VAL A 5 10.51 -1.35 -0.60
N GLU A 6 9.84 -1.80 0.46
CA GLU A 6 9.31 -3.15 0.49
C GLU A 6 8.02 -3.15 -0.33
N GLU A 7 7.99 -3.99 -1.37
CA GLU A 7 6.82 -4.18 -2.22
C GLU A 7 6.21 -2.87 -2.77
N THR A 8 7.06 -1.94 -3.22
CA THR A 8 6.54 -0.73 -3.87
C THR A 8 6.03 -1.05 -5.27
N PRO A 9 4.78 -0.70 -5.59
CA PRO A 9 4.21 -1.03 -6.88
C PRO A 9 5.01 -0.39 -8.02
N ILE A 10 5.27 -1.20 -9.05
CA ILE A 10 5.70 -0.71 -10.36
C ILE A 10 4.50 -0.82 -11.28
N GLY A 11 4.07 0.31 -11.81
CA GLY A 11 2.89 0.41 -12.67
C GLY A 11 3.23 0.85 -14.09
N SER A 12 2.40 0.46 -15.06
CA SER A 12 2.43 1.01 -16.41
C SER A 12 1.98 2.49 -16.42
N GLU A 13 2.08 3.15 -17.57
CA GLU A 13 1.54 4.51 -17.75
C GLU A 13 0.04 4.62 -17.38
N VAL A 14 -0.76 3.57 -17.62
CA VAL A 14 -2.19 3.55 -17.24
C VAL A 14 -2.35 3.63 -15.72
N VAL A 15 -1.58 2.83 -14.98
CA VAL A 15 -1.57 2.86 -13.50
C VAL A 15 -1.09 4.22 -13.00
N ALA A 16 0.02 4.72 -13.56
CA ALA A 16 0.60 6.01 -13.19
C ALA A 16 -0.39 7.17 -13.41
N ASN A 17 -1.16 7.13 -14.50
CA ASN A 17 -2.18 8.13 -14.81
C ASN A 17 -3.31 8.18 -13.77
N VAL A 18 -3.74 7.03 -13.24
CA VAL A 18 -4.77 6.99 -12.18
C VAL A 18 -4.31 7.80 -10.97
N PHE A 19 -3.10 7.53 -10.49
CA PHE A 19 -2.54 8.25 -9.33
C PHE A 19 -2.27 9.73 -9.62
N ARG A 20 -1.80 10.05 -10.83
CA ARG A 20 -1.57 11.43 -11.27
C ARG A 20 -2.84 12.27 -11.26
N VAL A 21 -3.98 11.68 -11.60
CA VAL A 21 -5.27 12.38 -11.65
C VAL A 21 -5.92 12.45 -10.26
N LEU A 22 -5.93 11.34 -9.52
CA LEU A 22 -6.74 11.21 -8.31
C LEU A 22 -5.98 11.50 -7.01
N ALA A 23 -4.66 11.35 -6.99
CA ALA A 23 -3.85 11.54 -5.78
C ALA A 23 -2.49 12.21 -6.05
N PRO A 24 -2.41 13.30 -6.83
CA PRO A 24 -1.14 13.89 -7.30
C PRO A 24 -0.22 14.35 -6.17
N ASN A 25 -0.78 14.70 -5.01
CA ASN A 25 -0.02 15.18 -3.84
C ASN A 25 0.32 14.07 -2.85
N GLU A 26 -0.15 12.85 -3.09
CA GLU A 26 0.06 11.71 -2.19
C GLU A 26 1.00 10.66 -2.78
N VAL A 27 1.36 10.79 -4.05
CA VAL A 27 2.33 9.91 -4.72
C VAL A 27 3.49 10.69 -5.36
N GLN A 28 4.62 10.03 -5.47
CA GLN A 28 5.68 10.35 -6.41
C GLN A 28 5.76 9.23 -7.46
N LEU A 29 5.83 9.62 -8.72
CA LEU A 29 5.91 8.70 -9.86
C LEU A 29 7.31 8.83 -10.48
N PHE A 30 8.15 7.82 -10.27
CA PHE A 30 9.50 7.81 -10.83
C PHE A 30 9.53 6.96 -12.10
N PRO A 31 9.79 7.55 -13.28
CA PRO A 31 9.87 6.77 -14.51
C PRO A 31 11.07 5.82 -14.44
N VAL A 32 10.85 4.59 -14.88
CA VAL A 32 11.86 3.53 -14.95
C VAL A 32 11.73 2.76 -16.27
N SER A 33 12.85 2.23 -16.73
CA SER A 33 12.91 1.28 -17.85
C SER A 33 13.05 -0.13 -17.31
N ILE A 34 12.32 -1.08 -17.88
CA ILE A 34 12.43 -2.50 -17.57
C ILE A 34 13.09 -3.18 -18.76
N GLU A 35 14.13 -3.98 -18.51
CA GLU A 35 14.79 -4.72 -19.57
C GLU A 35 13.82 -5.69 -20.26
N GLY A 36 13.77 -5.66 -21.58
CA GLY A 36 12.86 -6.49 -22.38
C GLY A 36 11.48 -5.87 -22.62
N GLU A 37 11.15 -4.76 -21.98
CA GLU A 37 9.88 -4.05 -22.17
C GLU A 37 10.08 -2.76 -22.98
N SER A 38 9.24 -2.52 -23.99
CA SER A 38 9.25 -1.28 -24.78
C SER A 38 8.47 -0.14 -24.13
N GLU A 39 7.55 -0.47 -23.22
CA GLU A 39 6.65 0.48 -22.59
C GLU A 39 7.30 1.20 -21.40
N ARG A 40 6.74 2.36 -21.04
CA ARG A 40 7.18 3.12 -19.85
C ARG A 40 6.52 2.60 -18.58
N TYR A 41 7.33 2.43 -17.55
CA TYR A 41 6.90 2.03 -16.21
C TYR A 41 7.26 3.09 -15.19
N PHE A 42 6.60 3.03 -14.05
CA PHE A 42 6.78 3.98 -12.96
C PHE A 42 6.81 3.25 -11.63
N VAL A 43 7.81 3.56 -10.80
CA VAL A 43 7.72 3.27 -9.37
C VAL A 43 6.69 4.22 -8.77
N VAL A 44 5.68 3.67 -8.10
CA VAL A 44 4.61 4.42 -7.45
C VAL A 44 4.91 4.53 -5.96
N ASN A 45 5.59 5.60 -5.56
CA ASN A 45 5.94 5.84 -4.16
C ASN A 45 4.82 6.62 -3.46
N ALA A 46 4.21 6.05 -2.42
CA ALA A 46 3.31 6.80 -1.54
C ALA A 46 4.12 7.72 -0.62
N THR A 47 3.71 8.97 -0.50
CA THR A 47 4.42 10.00 0.29
C THR A 47 3.91 10.11 1.73
N LYS A 48 2.72 9.56 2.00
CA LYS A 48 2.10 9.55 3.32
C LYS A 48 2.35 8.24 4.05
N VAL A 49 2.66 8.35 5.33
CA VAL A 49 2.77 7.23 6.27
C VAL A 49 1.79 7.46 7.41
N VAL A 50 0.90 6.50 7.67
CA VAL A 50 -0.21 6.65 8.61
C VAL A 50 -0.17 5.54 9.67
N ASP A 51 -0.44 5.90 10.91
CA ASP A 51 -0.52 4.98 12.06
C ASP A 51 -1.99 4.64 12.38
N CYS A 52 -2.62 3.84 11.52
CA CYS A 52 -4.04 3.56 11.57
C CYS A 52 -4.40 2.07 11.68
N ILE A 53 -3.46 1.18 12.00
CA ILE A 53 -3.76 -0.24 12.16
C ILE A 53 -4.70 -0.43 13.37
N ASP A 54 -5.76 -1.22 13.17
CA ASP A 54 -6.70 -1.64 14.20
C ASP A 54 -6.38 -3.10 14.56
N GLU A 55 -5.36 -3.28 15.39
CA GLU A 55 -4.85 -4.61 15.79
C GLU A 55 -5.96 -5.52 16.35
N ALA A 56 -6.91 -4.93 17.07
CA ALA A 56 -8.02 -5.67 17.68
C ALA A 56 -9.00 -6.27 16.67
N ARG A 57 -9.01 -5.77 15.42
CA ARG A 57 -9.86 -6.27 14.33
C ARG A 57 -9.10 -7.06 13.27
N CYS A 58 -7.77 -7.08 13.33
CA CYS A 58 -6.96 -7.99 12.51
C CYS A 58 -7.27 -9.45 12.89
N LEU A 59 -7.14 -10.39 11.94
CA LEU A 59 -7.35 -11.81 12.24
C LEU A 59 -6.21 -12.38 13.07
N GLU A 60 -4.98 -12.00 12.73
CA GLU A 60 -3.78 -12.40 13.46
C GLU A 60 -2.69 -11.34 13.29
N VAL A 61 -1.97 -11.07 14.37
CA VAL A 61 -0.86 -10.12 14.41
C VAL A 61 0.36 -10.83 14.96
N GLN A 62 1.42 -10.89 14.17
CA GLN A 62 2.71 -11.45 14.57
C GLN A 62 3.72 -10.31 14.75
N HIS A 63 4.29 -10.24 15.95
CA HIS A 63 5.37 -9.31 16.24
C HIS A 63 6.73 -10.00 16.14
N TYR A 64 7.77 -9.21 15.86
CA TYR A 64 9.13 -9.69 16.09
C TYR A 64 9.36 -9.93 17.58
N PRO A 65 10.09 -11.00 17.97
CA PRO A 65 10.50 -11.18 19.35
C PRO A 65 11.28 -9.98 19.86
N GLU A 66 11.04 -9.58 21.11
CA GLU A 66 11.83 -8.52 21.74
C GLU A 66 13.33 -8.86 21.69
N GLY A 67 14.15 -7.87 21.31
CA GLY A 67 15.60 -8.02 21.24
C GLY A 67 16.15 -8.81 20.04
N SER A 68 15.30 -9.18 19.07
CA SER A 68 15.74 -9.91 17.86
C SER A 68 16.51 -9.00 16.89
N PHE A 69 15.85 -7.95 16.38
CA PHE A 69 16.43 -7.01 15.43
C PHE A 69 16.06 -5.58 15.84
N THR A 70 17.06 -4.72 16.00
CA THR A 70 16.86 -3.34 16.44
C THR A 70 16.14 -2.51 15.38
N GLU A 71 16.33 -2.83 14.09
CA GLU A 71 15.64 -2.15 12.98
C GLU A 71 14.13 -2.41 12.92
N TYR A 72 13.63 -3.52 13.48
CA TYR A 72 12.22 -3.91 13.48
C TYR A 72 11.58 -3.82 14.87
N ALA A 73 12.24 -3.15 15.81
CA ALA A 73 11.74 -2.98 17.17
C ALA A 73 10.40 -2.23 17.16
N GLY A 74 9.32 -2.90 17.56
CA GLY A 74 7.96 -2.36 17.54
C GLY A 74 7.25 -2.41 16.17
N GLU A 75 7.85 -3.03 15.16
CA GLU A 75 7.21 -3.34 13.87
C GLU A 75 6.52 -4.71 13.88
N TYR A 76 5.64 -4.93 12.92
CA TYR A 76 4.98 -6.22 12.74
C TYR A 76 5.84 -7.12 11.85
N ARG A 77 5.98 -8.38 12.26
CA ARG A 77 6.54 -9.42 11.41
C ARG A 77 5.56 -9.80 10.30
N TRP A 78 4.28 -9.94 10.66
CA TRP A 78 3.22 -10.27 9.72
C TRP A 78 1.84 -9.92 10.28
N ILE A 79 0.89 -9.61 9.41
CA ILE A 79 -0.52 -9.42 9.77
C ILE A 79 -1.38 -10.23 8.80
N TYR A 80 -2.25 -11.09 9.32
CA TYR A 80 -3.30 -11.73 8.54
C TYR A 80 -4.63 -11.01 8.73
N GLY A 81 -5.36 -10.80 7.63
CA GLY A 81 -6.64 -10.10 7.64
C GLY A 81 -6.50 -8.68 8.19
N LEU A 82 -5.61 -7.89 7.58
CA LEU A 82 -5.30 -6.53 8.01
C LEU A 82 -6.58 -5.69 8.14
N ARG A 83 -6.70 -4.97 9.26
CA ARG A 83 -7.74 -3.96 9.47
C ARG A 83 -7.14 -2.63 9.90
N ILE A 84 -7.73 -1.56 9.38
CA ILE A 84 -7.39 -0.18 9.74
C ILE A 84 -8.59 0.50 10.36
N ASP A 85 -8.33 1.52 11.16
CA ASP A 85 -9.31 2.49 11.64
C ASP A 85 -9.43 3.64 10.62
N PRO A 86 -10.54 3.72 9.84
CA PRO A 86 -10.72 4.78 8.84
C PRO A 86 -10.72 6.18 9.44
N ALA A 87 -11.05 6.34 10.73
CA ALA A 87 -11.06 7.66 11.36
C ALA A 87 -9.63 8.23 11.53
N LYS A 88 -8.61 7.38 11.52
CA LYS A 88 -7.20 7.75 11.65
C LYS A 88 -6.48 7.99 10.31
N THR A 89 -7.17 7.82 9.17
CA THR A 89 -6.54 7.99 7.85
C THR A 89 -6.43 9.45 7.42
N GLU A 90 -7.08 10.37 8.14
CA GLU A 90 -7.12 11.81 7.82
C GLU A 90 -7.58 12.09 6.38
N GLY A 91 -8.40 11.19 5.82
CA GLY A 91 -8.89 11.30 4.45
C GLY A 91 -7.84 11.02 3.36
N ALA A 92 -6.69 10.44 3.70
CA ALA A 92 -5.68 10.06 2.71
C ALA A 92 -6.23 9.02 1.73
N HIS A 93 -5.99 9.25 0.43
CA HIS A 93 -6.38 8.33 -0.64
C HIS A 93 -5.30 7.31 -0.96
N VAL A 94 -4.03 7.60 -0.68
CA VAL A 94 -2.88 6.71 -0.89
C VAL A 94 -1.86 6.86 0.24
N PHE A 95 -1.50 5.78 0.91
CA PHE A 95 -0.51 5.81 2.00
C PHE A 95 0.09 4.43 2.32
N ARG A 96 1.19 4.45 3.08
CA ARG A 96 1.79 3.27 3.74
C ARG A 96 1.43 3.26 5.23
N LEU A 97 1.40 2.06 5.81
CA LEU A 97 1.23 1.92 7.26
C LEU A 97 2.58 2.11 7.97
N LYS A 98 2.56 2.81 9.10
CA LYS A 98 3.78 3.19 9.84
C LYS A 98 4.63 2.00 10.31
N LYS A 99 3.97 0.93 10.76
CA LYS A 99 4.61 -0.24 11.39
C LYS A 99 4.54 -1.52 10.54
N PHE A 100 3.83 -1.49 9.40
CA PHE A 100 3.66 -2.62 8.47
C PHE A 100 3.83 -2.14 7.02
N LYS A 101 5.08 -1.95 6.61
CA LYS A 101 5.43 -1.23 5.38
C LYS A 101 5.11 -2.00 4.10
N THR A 102 4.92 -3.32 4.18
CA THR A 102 4.49 -4.20 3.09
C THR A 102 3.17 -3.73 2.44
N ALA A 103 2.20 -3.26 3.23
CA ALA A 103 0.89 -2.87 2.71
C ALA A 103 0.91 -1.50 2.00
N PHE A 104 0.34 -1.45 0.78
CA PHE A 104 0.10 -0.21 0.02
C PHE A 104 -1.40 0.08 0.04
N ILE A 105 -1.83 1.08 0.82
CA ILE A 105 -3.26 1.34 1.02
C ILE A 105 -3.74 2.37 0.02
N VAL A 106 -4.88 2.07 -0.62
CA VAL A 106 -5.59 2.98 -1.51
C VAL A 106 -7.06 3.11 -1.12
N SER A 107 -7.64 4.28 -1.37
CA SER A 107 -9.08 4.50 -1.28
C SER A 107 -9.86 3.69 -2.33
N GLU A 108 -11.15 3.50 -2.09
CA GLU A 108 -12.05 2.83 -3.03
C GLU A 108 -12.11 3.53 -4.40
N ASP A 109 -11.99 4.86 -4.45
CA ASP A 109 -11.97 5.62 -5.71
C ASP A 109 -10.75 5.27 -6.57
N ILE A 110 -9.57 5.17 -5.95
CA ILE A 110 -8.33 4.75 -6.62
C ILE A 110 -8.45 3.30 -7.08
N LYS A 111 -8.92 2.40 -6.20
CA LYS A 111 -9.18 0.99 -6.54
C LYS A 111 -10.07 0.88 -7.79
N ASN A 112 -11.23 1.54 -7.77
CA ASN A 112 -12.20 1.48 -8.85
C ASN A 112 -11.63 2.07 -10.16
N ALA A 113 -10.80 3.11 -10.08
CA ALA A 113 -10.14 3.67 -11.24
C ALA A 113 -9.08 2.72 -11.84
N LEU A 114 -8.33 2.02 -10.99
CA LEU A 114 -7.39 0.99 -11.43
C LEU A 114 -8.12 -0.19 -12.09
N GLU A 115 -9.20 -0.69 -11.49
CA GLU A 115 -9.98 -1.81 -12.05
C GLU A 115 -10.64 -1.46 -13.40
N ARG A 116 -11.03 -0.19 -13.61
CA ARG A 116 -11.51 0.28 -14.92
C ARG A 116 -10.43 0.35 -15.99
N GLY A 117 -9.15 0.39 -15.60
CA GLY A 117 -8.00 0.44 -16.51
C GLY A 117 -7.77 -0.85 -17.30
N GLY A 118 -8.54 -1.92 -17.05
CA GLY A 118 -8.46 -3.20 -17.76
C GLY A 118 -7.69 -4.25 -16.97
N ASN A 119 -7.06 -5.20 -17.68
CA ASN A 119 -6.33 -6.30 -17.07
C ASN A 119 -4.93 -5.86 -16.60
N LEU A 120 -4.85 -5.24 -15.42
CA LEU A 120 -3.61 -4.77 -14.81
C LEU A 120 -2.96 -5.79 -13.85
N GLY A 121 -3.59 -6.96 -13.66
CA GLY A 121 -3.12 -7.95 -12.68
C GLY A 121 -3.21 -7.49 -11.22
N VAL A 122 -4.02 -6.46 -10.94
CA VAL A 122 -4.20 -5.92 -9.59
C VAL A 122 -5.13 -6.82 -8.77
N SER A 123 -4.81 -6.98 -7.49
CA SER A 123 -5.66 -7.63 -6.49
C SER A 123 -5.78 -6.70 -5.29
N PHE A 124 -6.98 -6.58 -4.74
CA PHE A 124 -7.26 -5.71 -3.60
C PHE A 124 -7.90 -6.51 -2.49
N GLU A 125 -7.41 -6.32 -1.27
CA GLU A 125 -8.05 -6.80 -0.05
C GLU A 125 -8.74 -5.62 0.65
N ARG A 126 -10.00 -5.79 1.03
CA ARG A 126 -10.69 -4.79 1.84
C ARG A 126 -10.14 -4.83 3.27
N VAL A 127 -9.64 -3.69 3.74
CA VAL A 127 -9.07 -3.53 5.10
C VAL A 127 -9.94 -2.70 6.05
N THR A 128 -11.19 -2.42 5.64
CA THR A 128 -12.17 -1.68 6.44
C THR A 128 -13.45 -2.50 6.61
N GLY A 129 -14.18 -2.24 7.71
CA GLY A 129 -15.39 -3.00 8.03
C GLY A 129 -15.11 -4.44 8.51
N PRO A 130 -16.15 -5.27 8.66
CA PRO A 130 -16.01 -6.64 9.13
C PRO A 130 -15.26 -7.52 8.12
N HIS A 131 -14.80 -8.69 8.58
CA HIS A 131 -14.34 -9.75 7.68
C HIS A 131 -15.55 -10.38 6.97
N GLU A 132 -15.46 -10.54 5.65
CA GLU A 132 -16.45 -11.33 4.93
C GLU A 132 -16.20 -12.82 5.23
N PRO A 133 -17.26 -13.61 5.51
CA PRO A 133 -17.10 -15.05 5.66
C PRO A 133 -16.60 -15.65 4.34
N ARG A 134 -15.55 -16.49 4.43
CA ARG A 134 -14.99 -17.24 3.29
C ARG A 134 -15.94 -18.32 2.81
#